data_AF-A0A1G3R042-F1
#
_entry.id   AF-A0A1G3R042-F1
#
_cell.length_a   1.000
_cell.length_b   1.000
_cell.length_c   1.000
_cell.angle_alpha   90.00
_cell.angle_beta   90.00
_cell.angle_gamma   90.00
#
_symmetry.space_group_name_H-M   'P 1'
#
loop_
_entity.id
_entity.type
_entity.pdbx_description
1 polymer ?
#
loop_
_entity_poly.entity_id
_entity_poly.type
_entity_poly.pdbx_seq_one_letter_code
_entity_poly.pdbx_strand_id
1 'polypeptide(L)' 'MQFIRCRTCGRYLQAASAVAERYCSEECAVEYASCRNCGRYYRAGSGHGGLYCSRECAVRYLLQRQAGARPLTSLPEEHT' A
#
# COMPACT_ATOMS: atom_id res chain seq x y z
N MET A 1 28.83 -23.10 5.07
CA MET A 1 28.36 -21.71 4.98
C MET A 1 27.13 -21.68 4.08
N GLN A 2 25.96 -21.36 4.62
CA GLN A 2 24.71 -21.27 3.87
C GLN A 2 24.41 -19.80 3.55
N PHE A 3 24.10 -19.51 2.29
CA PHE A 3 23.70 -18.18 1.84
C PHE A 3 22.23 -18.19 1.47
N ILE A 4 21.51 -17.12 1.80
CA ILE A 4 20.12 -16.90 1.43
C ILE A 4 19.98 -15.60 0.66
N ARG A 5 18.88 -15.48 -0.09
CA ARG A 5 18.54 -14.26 -0.84
C ARG A 5 17.54 -13.43 -0.04
N CYS A 6 17.86 -12.15 0.16
CA CYS A 6 16.94 -11.20 0.78
C CYS A 6 15.66 -11.08 -0.06
N ARG A 7 14.49 -11.26 0.55
CA ARG A 7 13.20 -11.17 -0.16
C ARG A 7 12.86 -9.77 -0.69
N THR A 8 13.45 -8.73 -0.09
CA THR A 8 13.12 -7.34 -0.41
C THR A 8 14.05 -6.75 -1.47
N CYS A 9 15.38 -6.84 -1.28
CA CYS A 9 16.36 -6.25 -2.20
C CYS A 9 17.05 -7.27 -3.12
N GLY A 10 16.87 -8.57 -2.87
CA GLY A 10 17.47 -9.63 -3.68
C GLY A 10 18.97 -9.88 -3.44
N ARG A 11 19.62 -9.19 -2.50
CA ARG A 11 21.03 -9.39 -2.15
C ARG A 11 21.24 -10.75 -1.46
N TYR A 12 22.36 -11.41 -1.75
CA TYR A 12 22.78 -12.62 -1.03
C TYR A 12 23.48 -12.25 0.28
N LEU A 13 23.10 -12.92 1.36
CA LEU A 13 23.67 -12.75 2.70
C LEU A 13 23.91 -14.13 3.34
N GLN A 14 24.77 -14.18 4.35
CA GLN A 14 24.91 -15.40 5.15
C GLN A 14 23.64 -15.63 5.96
N ALA A 15 23.17 -16.88 5.99
CA ALA A 15 21.95 -17.25 6.72
C ALA A 15 22.02 -16.86 8.21
N ALA A 16 23.20 -16.97 8.83
CA ALA A 16 23.44 -16.58 10.22
C ALA A 16 23.29 -15.06 10.47
N SER A 17 23.40 -14.23 9.44
CA SER A 17 23.26 -12.77 9.53
C SER A 17 21.88 -12.28 9.06
N ALA A 18 20.95 -13.20 8.80
CA ALA A 18 19.64 -12.85 8.29
C ALA A 18 18.72 -12.30 9.37
N VAL A 19 18.16 -11.13 9.13
CA VAL A 19 17.07 -10.58 9.94
C VAL A 19 15.79 -11.34 9.59
N ALA A 20 15.07 -11.79 10.62
CA ALA A 20 13.86 -12.62 10.51
C ALA A 20 14.01 -13.77 9.49
N GLU A 21 15.21 -14.37 9.43
CA GLU A 21 15.58 -15.51 8.58
C GLU A 21 15.47 -15.27 7.06
N ARG A 22 15.20 -14.03 6.62
CA ARG A 22 14.78 -13.74 5.24
C ARG A 22 15.32 -12.44 4.66
N TYR A 23 15.87 -11.54 5.48
CA TYR A 23 16.20 -10.18 5.09
C TYR A 23 17.65 -9.80 5.44
N CYS A 24 18.26 -8.92 4.66
CA CYS A 24 19.64 -8.47 4.90
C CYS A 24 19.78 -7.37 5.95
N SER A 25 18.68 -6.73 6.35
CA SER A 25 18.67 -5.62 7.30
C SER A 25 17.27 -5.45 7.87
N GLU A 26 17.16 -4.74 8.99
CA GLU A 26 15.86 -4.35 9.56
C GLU A 26 15.02 -3.56 8.56
N GLU A 27 15.62 -2.66 7.79
CA GLU A 27 14.92 -1.91 6.74
C GLU A 27 14.31 -2.79 5.64
N CYS A 28 14.99 -3.90 5.30
CA CYS A 28 14.45 -4.89 4.38
C CYS A 28 13.39 -5.79 5.05
N ALA A 29 13.47 -5.98 6.37
CA ALA A 29 12.51 -6.72 7.16
C ALA A 29 11.25 -5.90 7.51
N VAL A 30 11.28 -4.58 7.33
CA VAL A 30 10.09 -3.72 7.50
C VAL A 30 8.98 -4.22 6.58
N GLU A 31 7.80 -4.43 7.15
CA GLU A 31 6.61 -4.77 6.38
C GLU A 31 6.18 -3.58 5.52
N TYR A 32 5.87 -3.82 4.25
CA TYR A 32 5.36 -2.79 3.34
C TYR A 32 3.90 -3.09 3.00
N ALA A 33 3.06 -2.06 3.03
CA ALA A 33 1.67 -2.10 2.59
C ALA A 33 1.53 -1.32 1.27
N SER A 34 0.55 -1.69 0.44
CA SER A 34 0.24 -0.96 -0.80
C SER A 34 -0.85 0.08 -0.57
N CYS A 35 -0.69 1.27 -1.17
CA CYS A 35 -1.66 2.36 -1.06
C CYS A 35 -2.86 2.09 -1.96
N ARG A 36 -4.08 2.09 -1.41
CA ARG A 36 -5.32 1.89 -2.19
C ARG A 36 -5.61 2.98 -3.22
N ASN A 37 -5.01 4.16 -3.06
CA ASN A 37 -5.20 5.28 -3.98
C ASN A 37 -4.20 5.27 -5.13
N CYS A 38 -2.89 5.22 -4.82
CA CYS A 38 -1.83 5.40 -5.82
C CYS A 38 -1.05 4.12 -6.14
N GLY A 39 -1.33 3.01 -5.46
CA GLY A 39 -0.63 1.74 -5.65
C GLY A 39 0.80 1.68 -5.13
N ARG A 40 1.37 2.80 -4.63
CA ARG A 40 2.73 2.82 -4.08
C ARG A 40 2.82 2.00 -2.80
N TYR A 41 3.93 1.29 -2.64
CA TYR A 41 4.28 0.63 -1.39
C TYR A 41 4.80 1.65 -0.37
N TYR A 42 4.38 1.50 0.89
CA TYR A 42 4.80 2.32 2.03
C TYR A 42 5.01 1.44 3.25
N ARG A 43 5.75 1.90 4.26
CA ARG A 43 5.99 1.10 5.47
C ARG A 43 4.67 0.87 6.21
N ALA A 44 4.37 -0.40 6.52
CA ALA A 44 3.24 -0.76 7.35
C ALA A 44 3.36 -0.03 8.70
N GLY A 45 2.28 0.61 9.14
CA GLY A 45 2.27 1.47 10.33
C GLY A 45 2.64 2.94 10.10
N SER A 46 3.30 3.31 9.00
CA SER A 46 3.56 4.73 8.67
C SER A 46 2.48 5.38 7.81
N GLY A 47 1.51 4.58 7.34
CA GLY A 47 0.43 5.04 6.47
C GLY A 47 -0.71 5.74 7.23
N HIS A 48 -1.47 6.54 6.51
CA HIS A 48 -2.68 7.15 7.03
C HIS A 48 -3.84 6.13 7.03
N GLY A 49 -4.36 5.81 8.22
CA GLY A 49 -5.46 4.88 8.40
C GLY A 49 -5.18 3.43 7.95
N GLY A 50 -3.89 3.06 7.83
CA GLY A 50 -3.47 1.70 7.43
C GLY A 50 -3.79 1.30 5.98
N LEU A 51 -4.32 2.23 5.17
CA LEU A 51 -4.77 1.97 3.79
C LEU A 51 -4.09 2.87 2.76
N TYR A 52 -3.53 4.00 3.19
CA TYR A 52 -2.99 5.02 2.30
C TYR A 52 -1.58 5.41 2.71
N CYS A 53 -0.71 5.66 1.73
CA CYS A 53 0.67 6.09 2.00
C CYS A 53 0.76 7.50 2.61
N SER A 54 -0.28 8.33 2.47
CA SER A 54 -0.34 9.68 3.03
C SER A 54 -1.77 10.17 3.22
N ARG A 55 -1.95 11.26 3.97
CA ARG A 55 -3.26 11.92 4.16
C ARG A 55 -3.82 12.41 2.83
N GLU A 56 -2.99 12.95 1.94
CA GLU A 56 -3.45 13.42 0.62
C GLU A 56 -3.98 12.25 -0.21
N CYS A 57 -3.33 11.08 -0.15
CA CYS A 57 -3.85 9.90 -0.84
C CYS A 57 -5.20 9.45 -0.29
N ALA A 58 -5.41 9.53 1.03
CA ALA A 58 -6.71 9.22 1.64
C ALA A 58 -7.80 10.19 1.16
N VAL A 59 -7.52 11.50 1.17
CA VAL A 59 -8.47 12.54 0.74
C VAL A 59 -8.78 12.41 -0.75
N ARG A 60 -7.77 12.24 -1.61
CA ARG A 60 -7.98 12.08 -3.06
C ARG A 60 -8.81 10.84 -3.38
N TYR A 61 -8.58 9.74 -2.67
CA TYR A 61 -9.37 8.52 -2.83
C TYR A 61 -10.85 8.74 -2.51
N LEU A 62 -11.14 9.44 -1.39
CA LEU A 62 -12.49 9.77 -0.99
C LEU A 62 -13.18 10.69 -2.01
N LEU A 63 -12.49 11.74 -2.47
CA LEU A 63 -13.01 12.66 -3.48
C LEU A 63 -13.31 11.94 -4.80
N GLN A 64 -12.40 11.07 -5.27
CA GLN A 64 -12.62 10.27 -6.47
C GLN A 64 -13.83 9.34 -6.34
N ARG A 65 -14.00 8.69 -5.18
CA ARG A 65 -15.18 7.86 -4.93
C ARG A 65 -16.47 8.66 -4.88
N GLN A 66 -16.47 9.86 -4.28
CA GLN A 66 -17.66 10.72 -4.24
C GLN A 66 -18.00 11.32 -5.61
N ALA A 67 -16.99 11.73 -6.38
CA ALA A 67 -17.18 12.20 -7.74
C ALA A 67 -17.64 11.07 -8.69
N GLY A 68 -17.19 9.84 -8.46
CA GLY A 68 -17.66 8.64 -9.17
C GLY A 68 -19.04 8.17 -8.70
N ALA A 69 -19.40 8.42 -7.44
CA ALA A 69 -20.73 8.19 -6.89
C ALA A 69 -21.67 9.34 -7.24
N ARG A 70 -21.82 9.64 -8.53
CA ARG A 70 -23.00 10.39 -8.98
C ARG A 70 -24.20 9.47 -8.74
N PRO A 71 -25.14 9.79 -7.85
CA PRO A 71 -26.37 9.03 -7.79
C PRO A 71 -27.06 9.23 -9.13
N LEU A 72 -27.24 8.16 -9.89
CA LEU A 72 -28.27 8.11 -10.91
C LEU A 72 -29.62 8.07 -10.16
N THR A 73 -30.00 9.19 -9.54
CA THR A 73 -31.43 9.46 -9.35
C THR A 73 -31.93 9.87 -10.71
N SER A 74 -32.25 8.85 -11.51
CA SER A 74 -33.26 8.93 -12.55
C SER A 74 -34.52 9.52 -11.94
N LEU A 75 -34.90 10.71 -12.37
CA LEU A 75 -36.32 11.04 -12.48
C LEU A 75 -36.68 10.78 -13.94
N PRO A 76 -37.52 9.78 -14.25
CA PRO A 76 -38.21 9.74 -15.52
C PRO A 76 -39.51 10.55 -15.43
N GLU A 77 -39.98 11.03 -16.59
CA GLU A 77 -41.36 11.43 -16.95
C GLU A 77 -41.80 12.85 -16.48
N GLU A 78 -41.89 13.84 -17.37
CA GLU A 78 -43.03 14.20 -18.28
C GLU A 78 -44.22 14.85 -17.56
N HIS A 79 -45.04 15.62 -18.31
CA HIS A 79 -46.18 16.49 -17.93
C HIS A 79 -45.79 17.95 -17.63
N THR A 80 -46.19 18.98 -18.38
CA THR A 80 -47.30 19.22 -19.32
C THR A 80 -46.93 20.37 -20.26
#